data_AF-A0A357VSZ1-F1
#
_entry.id   AF-A0A357VSZ1-F1
#
_cell.length_a   1.000
_cell.length_b   1.000
_cell.length_c   1.000
_cell.angle_alpha   90.00
_cell.angle_beta   90.00
_cell.angle_gamma   90.00
#
_symmetry.space_group_name_H-M   'P 1'
#
loop_
_entity.id
_entity.type
_entity.pdbx_description
1 polymer ?
#
loop_
_entity_poly.entity_id
_entity_poly.type
_entity_poly.pdbx_seq_one_letter_code
_entity_poly.pdbx_strand_id
1 'polypeptide(L)'
;MSEVKEKSLEMTNSQEKFAPNNKVSFSVQGMTCATCVKNVERALKKLDGVKYVSVNLATEKAVIISQEAIPMGKIKKAVSDVGYKVSEEMPTEDLIEKRFKESRKDMYLSLAFTIPLMVLMILNMSGLNIPFMLFIELIGAGATILIPGRKTLKSAWIALSHLHTNMDTLISLGAISAWATTLLAIAGLNILSFGTIASMLITLNLIGRYIEARMKHSASREIKLLLSMKVDKANVITDEGVVELPIDTIKIGDLILVRTGEKIPLDGTIVEGQASINESMISGEPLPVSKGEKDFVVSGTIVESGLLKIKVEKVGEDTFLNQMIKLVEEAQSSKVPIQALADRITLYFIPTVFSLAVLSGILWFFQYETFQPFLINASNIIPWVLTDAGPLSTAIFSFVATLVIACPCALGLATPMALVAASSVSAKKGLIIKNGEAIQMAKDIDTILMDKTGTLTKGQPSVIEHNLDDETFLIISEIEKNSTHPLAKAIVEYAHEHIKNQNIKIEEIQEITGMGIVGTYKNNKYYIGKPRDAKPYQEFMESAETVIEVSKNENIVGYIRIADEIKSDAIEAIKKLKEMGMEPIMVTGDNEKTARAVAKKVGINKVFANISP
;
A
#
# COMPACT_ATOMS: atom_id res chain seq x y z
N MET A 1 -2.13 -18.72 57.20
CA MET A 1 -3.17 -19.24 56.30
C MET A 1 -3.48 -18.12 55.30
N SER A 2 -2.72 -17.98 54.23
CA SER A 2 -2.67 -18.85 53.03
C SER A 2 -3.63 -18.34 51.96
N GLU A 3 -3.03 -17.97 50.82
CA GLU A 3 -3.58 -18.03 49.47
C GLU A 3 -4.63 -16.99 49.06
N VAL A 4 -4.17 -15.88 48.50
CA VAL A 4 -4.45 -15.57 47.08
C VAL A 4 -3.18 -14.94 46.49
N LYS A 5 -2.47 -15.72 45.69
CA LYS A 5 -1.21 -15.36 45.00
C LYS A 5 -1.46 -14.30 43.93
N GLU A 6 -0.50 -13.37 43.89
CA GLU A 6 -0.03 -12.63 42.71
C GLU A 6 -0.28 -13.37 41.39
N LYS A 7 -1.10 -12.74 40.54
CA LYS A 7 -1.03 -12.89 39.09
C LYS A 7 -0.96 -11.50 38.50
N SER A 8 0.22 -10.90 38.68
CA SER A 8 0.67 -9.74 37.94
C SER A 8 0.59 -10.03 36.44
N LEU A 9 0.06 -9.05 35.71
CA LEU A 9 0.01 -9.02 34.26
C LEU A 9 1.43 -9.09 33.67
N GLU A 10 1.93 -10.29 33.41
CA GLU A 10 2.88 -10.52 32.32
C GLU A 10 2.07 -10.63 31.02
N MET A 11 1.59 -9.48 30.52
CA MET A 11 1.33 -9.37 29.09
C MET A 11 2.69 -9.36 28.42
N THR A 12 3.06 -10.54 27.91
CA THR A 12 4.20 -10.84 27.05
C THR A 12 4.47 -9.70 26.07
N ASN A 13 5.43 -8.87 26.45
CA ASN A 13 6.12 -7.94 25.58
C ASN A 13 7.09 -8.75 24.72
N SER A 14 6.55 -9.50 23.75
CA SER A 14 7.34 -10.21 22.74
C SER A 14 7.26 -9.48 21.41
N GLN A 15 7.68 -8.21 21.40
CA GLN A 15 8.30 -7.65 20.20
C GLN A 15 9.71 -8.27 20.11
N GLU A 16 9.79 -9.52 19.65
CA GLU A 16 11.05 -10.04 19.12
C GLU A 16 11.44 -9.13 17.96
N LYS A 17 12.48 -8.30 18.14
CA LYS A 17 13.16 -7.60 17.05
C LYS A 17 13.66 -8.67 16.07
N PHE A 18 12.91 -8.89 14.98
CA PHE A 18 13.33 -9.80 13.92
C PHE A 18 14.57 -9.23 13.24
N ALA A 19 15.64 -10.02 13.16
CA ALA A 19 16.81 -9.65 12.38
C ALA A 19 16.42 -9.46 10.89
N PRO A 20 16.87 -8.39 10.21
CA PRO A 20 16.47 -8.07 8.83
C PRO A 20 16.83 -9.12 7.75
N ASN A 21 17.59 -10.17 8.09
CA ASN A 21 18.31 -10.98 7.10
C ASN A 21 17.56 -12.18 6.49
N ASN A 22 16.30 -12.46 6.84
CA ASN A 22 15.57 -13.64 6.31
C ASN A 22 14.15 -13.33 5.79
N LYS A 23 13.94 -12.11 5.27
CA LYS A 23 12.73 -11.75 4.52
C LYS A 23 12.94 -12.09 3.05
N VAL A 24 12.12 -13.00 2.51
CA VAL A 24 12.15 -13.33 1.07
C VAL A 24 10.81 -12.93 0.45
N SER A 25 10.86 -12.15 -0.62
CA SER A 25 9.69 -11.79 -1.42
C SER A 25 9.77 -12.38 -2.82
N PHE A 26 8.67 -12.92 -3.31
CA PHE A 26 8.56 -13.54 -4.64
C PHE A 26 7.15 -13.39 -5.19
N SER A 27 6.96 -13.65 -6.49
CA SER A 27 5.65 -13.63 -7.12
C SER A 27 5.02 -15.03 -7.18
N VAL A 28 3.72 -15.11 -6.88
CA VAL A 28 2.92 -16.34 -7.00
C VAL A 28 1.84 -16.13 -8.07
N GLN A 29 1.98 -16.81 -9.19
CA GLN A 29 1.13 -16.66 -10.36
C GLN A 29 -0.01 -17.69 -10.39
N GLY A 30 -1.16 -17.27 -10.90
CA GLY A 30 -2.33 -18.13 -11.12
C GLY A 30 -3.33 -18.15 -9.96
N MET A 31 -3.12 -17.34 -8.93
CA MET A 31 -4.13 -17.15 -7.88
C MET A 31 -5.28 -16.29 -8.43
N THR A 32 -6.51 -16.78 -8.33
CA THR A 32 -7.71 -16.11 -8.84
C THR A 32 -8.71 -15.73 -7.75
N CYS A 33 -8.52 -16.24 -6.54
CA CYS A 33 -9.37 -15.94 -5.41
C CYS A 33 -8.55 -16.05 -4.13
N ALA A 34 -9.15 -15.67 -3.01
CA ALA A 34 -8.44 -15.71 -1.75
C ALA A 34 -8.37 -17.09 -1.09
N THR A 35 -9.19 -18.05 -1.51
CA THR A 35 -8.97 -19.45 -1.16
C THR A 35 -7.62 -19.93 -1.70
N CYS A 36 -7.24 -19.49 -2.91
CA CYS A 36 -5.90 -19.73 -3.47
C CYS A 36 -4.82 -19.16 -2.55
N VAL A 37 -4.98 -17.91 -2.10
CA VAL A 37 -4.07 -17.22 -1.17
C VAL A 37 -3.89 -18.02 0.11
N LYS A 38 -4.97 -18.45 0.77
CA LYS A 38 -4.90 -19.23 2.01
C LYS A 38 -4.22 -20.58 1.82
N ASN A 39 -4.42 -21.23 0.67
CA ASN A 39 -3.77 -22.51 0.38
C ASN A 39 -2.26 -22.35 0.19
N VAL A 40 -1.85 -21.31 -0.54
CA VAL A 40 -0.43 -20.95 -0.68
C VAL A 40 0.16 -20.56 0.68
N GLU A 41 -0.52 -19.74 1.48
CA GLU A 41 -0.07 -19.37 2.84
C GLU A 41 0.09 -20.60 3.73
N ARG A 42 -0.87 -21.53 3.73
CA ARG A 42 -0.79 -22.78 4.50
C ARG A 42 0.36 -23.67 4.03
N ALA A 43 0.58 -23.77 2.72
CA ALA A 43 1.69 -24.55 2.16
C ALA A 43 3.04 -23.95 2.56
N LEU A 44 3.19 -22.63 2.45
CA LEU A 44 4.40 -21.91 2.83
C LEU A 44 4.65 -21.95 4.34
N LYS A 45 3.60 -21.85 5.16
CA LYS A 45 3.71 -21.90 6.64
C LYS A 45 4.10 -23.28 7.16
N LYS A 46 3.93 -24.34 6.37
CA LYS A 46 4.40 -25.70 6.69
C LYS A 46 5.90 -25.90 6.44
N LEU A 47 6.57 -24.95 5.79
CA LEU A 47 8.01 -25.02 5.61
C LEU A 47 8.70 -24.77 6.96
N ASP A 48 9.66 -25.62 7.30
CA ASP A 48 10.42 -25.51 8.54
C ASP A 48 11.13 -24.15 8.63
N GLY A 49 11.02 -23.50 9.79
CA GLY A 49 11.64 -22.20 10.06
C GLY A 49 10.82 -20.98 9.64
N VAL A 50 9.67 -21.13 8.99
CA VAL A 50 8.79 -20.00 8.63
C VAL A 50 8.00 -19.50 9.85
N LYS A 51 8.24 -18.24 10.26
CA LYS A 51 7.47 -17.58 11.33
C LYS A 51 6.27 -16.80 10.80
N TYR A 52 6.43 -16.16 9.65
CA TYR A 52 5.39 -15.32 9.06
C TYR A 52 5.28 -15.53 7.55
N VAL A 53 4.04 -15.57 7.05
CA VAL A 53 3.71 -15.60 5.63
C VAL A 53 2.61 -14.59 5.36
N SER A 54 2.80 -13.76 4.34
CA SER A 54 1.76 -12.91 3.79
C SER A 54 1.71 -13.11 2.29
N VAL A 55 0.54 -13.38 1.74
CA VAL A 55 0.34 -13.48 0.29
C VAL A 55 -0.74 -12.47 -0.12
N ASN A 56 -0.42 -11.63 -1.10
CA ASN A 56 -1.33 -10.61 -1.60
C ASN A 56 -1.80 -10.97 -3.02
N LEU A 57 -3.12 -11.07 -3.19
CA LEU A 57 -3.76 -11.44 -4.47
C LEU A 57 -3.70 -10.31 -5.51
N ALA A 58 -3.76 -9.05 -5.06
CA ALA A 58 -3.79 -7.91 -5.96
C ALA A 58 -2.44 -7.72 -6.66
N THR A 59 -1.35 -7.88 -5.91
CA THR A 59 0.03 -7.76 -6.42
C THR A 59 0.67 -9.07 -6.83
N GLU A 60 0.00 -10.21 -6.60
CA GLU A 60 0.59 -11.55 -6.75
C GLU A 60 1.92 -11.72 -6.01
N LYS A 61 2.12 -10.96 -4.93
CA LYS A 61 3.35 -10.94 -4.14
C LYS A 61 3.17 -11.79 -2.89
N ALA A 62 4.11 -12.67 -2.63
CA ALA A 62 4.25 -13.42 -1.40
C ALA A 62 5.49 -12.96 -0.65
N VAL A 63 5.36 -12.80 0.66
CA VAL A 63 6.44 -12.46 1.58
C VAL A 63 6.50 -13.52 2.66
N ILE A 64 7.67 -14.10 2.86
CA ILE A 64 7.96 -15.00 3.96
C ILE A 64 9.03 -14.39 4.86
N ILE A 65 8.87 -14.57 6.16
CA ILE A 65 9.89 -14.25 7.16
C ILE A 65 10.19 -15.55 7.90
N SER A 66 11.44 -15.98 7.81
CA SER A 66 11.91 -17.22 8.43
C SER A 66 13.05 -16.97 9.41
N GLN A 67 13.25 -17.91 10.35
CA GLN A 67 14.40 -17.87 11.26
C GLN A 67 15.71 -18.23 10.55
N GLU A 68 15.63 -19.06 9.52
CA GLU A 68 16.76 -19.50 8.68
C GLU A 68 16.47 -19.23 7.20
N ALA A 69 17.51 -19.10 6.38
CA ALA A 69 17.36 -18.91 4.94
C ALA A 69 16.75 -20.16 4.28
N ILE A 70 15.57 -20.02 3.68
CA ILE A 70 14.90 -21.12 2.98
C ILE A 70 15.28 -21.10 1.49
N PRO A 71 15.82 -22.20 0.93
CA PRO A 71 16.15 -22.26 -0.49
C PRO A 71 14.92 -22.06 -1.37
N MET A 72 15.05 -21.23 -2.42
CA MET A 72 13.95 -20.93 -3.35
C MET A 72 13.37 -22.18 -4.03
N GLY A 73 14.17 -23.25 -4.20
CA GLY A 73 13.68 -24.54 -4.69
C GLY A 73 12.62 -25.19 -3.80
N LYS A 74 12.74 -25.08 -2.46
CA LYS A 74 11.72 -25.59 -1.52
C LYS A 74 10.44 -24.76 -1.58
N ILE A 75 10.57 -23.44 -1.72
CA ILE A 75 9.44 -22.51 -1.89
C ILE A 75 8.68 -22.82 -3.18
N LYS A 76 9.41 -22.93 -4.30
CA LYS A 76 8.85 -23.31 -5.61
C LYS A 76 8.10 -24.64 -5.54
N LYS A 77 8.67 -25.64 -4.87
CA LYS A 77 8.03 -26.95 -4.70
C LYS A 77 6.74 -26.85 -3.88
N ALA A 78 6.79 -26.23 -2.70
CA ALA A 78 5.62 -26.10 -1.82
C ALA A 78 4.45 -25.36 -2.50
N VAL A 79 4.74 -24.34 -3.31
CA VAL A 79 3.71 -23.60 -4.06
C VAL A 79 3.24 -24.36 -5.30
N SER A 80 4.11 -25.12 -5.96
CA SER A 80 3.73 -26.00 -7.08
C SER A 80 2.86 -27.18 -6.63
N ASP A 81 3.09 -27.70 -5.43
CA ASP A 81 2.33 -28.81 -4.84
C ASP A 81 0.87 -28.42 -4.55
N VAL A 82 0.58 -27.12 -4.42
CA VAL A 82 -0.79 -26.57 -4.33
C VAL A 82 -1.31 -26.01 -5.65
N GLY A 83 -0.57 -26.20 -6.76
CA GLY A 83 -1.02 -25.92 -8.12
C GLY A 83 -0.70 -24.53 -8.67
N TYR A 84 0.16 -23.76 -8.01
CA TYR A 84 0.54 -22.40 -8.45
C TYR A 84 2.00 -22.31 -8.89
N LYS A 85 2.35 -21.25 -9.61
CA LYS A 85 3.73 -21.03 -10.09
C LYS A 85 4.41 -19.94 -9.30
N VAL A 86 5.66 -20.16 -8.93
CA VAL A 86 6.52 -19.12 -8.31
C VAL A 86 7.43 -18.52 -9.36
N SER A 87 7.46 -17.19 -9.41
CA SER A 87 8.45 -16.39 -10.14
C SER A 87 9.30 -15.64 -9.13
N GLU A 88 10.62 -15.66 -9.31
CA GLU A 88 11.56 -14.94 -8.45
C GLU A 88 11.52 -13.44 -8.77
N GLU A 89 11.28 -13.11 -10.03
CA GLU A 89 11.01 -11.75 -10.46
C GLU A 89 9.58 -11.36 -10.08
N MET A 90 9.41 -10.16 -9.53
CA MET A 90 8.09 -9.52 -9.39
C MET A 90 7.44 -9.41 -10.77
N PRO A 91 6.10 -9.35 -10.88
CA PRO A 91 5.45 -9.24 -12.17
C PRO A 91 6.00 -8.01 -12.91
N THR A 92 6.82 -8.24 -13.93
CA THR A 92 7.33 -7.17 -14.78
C THR A 92 6.17 -6.49 -15.49
N GLU A 93 6.36 -5.23 -15.86
CA GLU A 93 5.36 -4.41 -16.54
C GLU A 93 4.79 -5.12 -17.78
N ASP A 94 5.67 -5.78 -18.53
CA ASP A 94 5.32 -6.58 -19.70
C ASP A 94 4.38 -7.75 -19.38
N LEU A 95 4.50 -8.35 -18.18
CA LEU A 95 3.59 -9.41 -17.73
C LEU A 95 2.18 -8.87 -17.44
N ILE A 96 2.07 -7.70 -16.81
CA ILE A 96 0.77 -7.07 -16.52
C ILE A 96 0.08 -6.65 -17.82
N GLU A 97 0.80 -6.01 -18.73
CA GLU A 97 0.27 -5.60 -20.04
C GLU A 97 -0.11 -6.81 -20.91
N LYS A 98 0.73 -7.85 -20.96
CA LYS A 98 0.42 -9.09 -21.67
C LYS A 98 -0.85 -9.74 -21.15
N ARG A 99 -1.04 -9.82 -19.83
CA ARG A 99 -2.25 -10.39 -19.21
C ARG A 99 -3.50 -9.56 -19.47
N PHE A 100 -3.38 -8.24 -19.50
CA PHE A 100 -4.47 -7.36 -19.90
C PHE A 100 -4.88 -7.62 -21.36
N LYS A 101 -3.92 -7.69 -22.29
CA LYS A 101 -4.17 -8.00 -23.70
C LYS A 101 -4.81 -9.39 -23.87
N GLU A 102 -4.33 -10.40 -23.14
CA GLU A 102 -4.91 -11.73 -23.13
C GLU A 102 -6.35 -11.74 -22.61
N SER A 103 -6.61 -11.11 -21.47
CA SER A 103 -7.97 -11.05 -20.88
C SER A 103 -8.95 -10.30 -21.80
N ARG A 104 -8.48 -9.24 -22.45
CA ARG A 104 -9.23 -8.51 -23.48
C ARG A 104 -9.58 -9.42 -24.66
N LYS A 105 -8.59 -10.17 -25.18
CA LYS A 105 -8.80 -11.13 -26.28
C LYS A 105 -9.79 -12.22 -25.89
N ASP A 106 -9.63 -12.84 -24.73
CA ASP A 106 -10.49 -13.92 -24.24
C ASP A 106 -11.94 -13.42 -24.08
N MET A 107 -12.14 -12.19 -23.58
CA MET A 107 -13.47 -11.55 -23.51
C MET A 107 -14.09 -11.33 -24.89
N TYR A 108 -13.40 -10.67 -25.84
CA TYR A 108 -13.97 -10.44 -27.18
C TYR A 108 -14.27 -11.73 -27.92
N LEU A 109 -13.41 -12.73 -27.79
CA LEU A 109 -13.63 -14.04 -28.40
C LEU A 109 -14.86 -14.74 -27.79
N SER A 110 -15.04 -14.65 -26.47
CA SER A 110 -16.23 -15.21 -25.80
C SER A 110 -17.52 -14.51 -26.22
N LEU A 111 -17.51 -13.18 -26.37
CA LEU A 111 -18.65 -12.40 -26.88
C LEU A 111 -18.96 -12.74 -28.33
N ALA A 112 -17.95 -12.93 -29.17
CA ALA A 112 -18.13 -13.30 -30.57
C ALA A 112 -18.84 -14.64 -30.76
N PHE A 113 -18.65 -15.60 -29.84
CA PHE A 113 -19.41 -16.86 -29.85
C PHE A 113 -20.77 -16.75 -29.14
N THR A 114 -20.84 -16.03 -28.01
CA THR A 114 -22.04 -15.99 -27.17
C THR A 114 -23.15 -15.12 -27.76
N ILE A 115 -22.83 -13.96 -28.33
CA ILE A 115 -23.84 -13.05 -28.88
C ILE A 115 -24.65 -13.72 -30.00
N PRO A 116 -24.02 -14.35 -31.02
CA PRO A 116 -24.78 -15.07 -32.04
C PRO A 116 -25.64 -16.19 -31.45
N LEU A 117 -25.12 -16.98 -30.51
CA LEU A 117 -25.89 -18.03 -29.85
C LEU A 117 -27.11 -17.48 -29.10
N MET A 118 -26.95 -16.38 -28.36
CA MET A 118 -28.06 -15.72 -27.68
C MET A 118 -29.12 -15.21 -28.66
N VAL A 119 -28.70 -14.61 -29.77
CA VAL A 119 -29.64 -14.15 -30.82
C VAL A 119 -30.39 -15.33 -31.42
N LEU A 120 -29.68 -16.41 -31.77
CA LEU A 120 -30.30 -17.62 -32.31
C LEU A 120 -31.26 -18.28 -31.29
N MET A 121 -30.90 -18.30 -30.00
CA MET A 121 -31.76 -18.79 -28.93
C MET A 121 -33.05 -17.97 -28.82
N ILE A 122 -32.96 -16.64 -28.85
CA ILE A 122 -34.13 -15.74 -28.80
C ILE A 122 -35.03 -15.95 -30.02
N LEU A 123 -34.44 -16.05 -31.23
CA LEU A 123 -35.21 -16.29 -32.46
C LEU A 123 -35.93 -17.65 -32.43
N ASN A 124 -35.25 -18.69 -31.93
CA ASN A 124 -35.83 -20.01 -31.78
C ASN A 124 -36.99 -20.01 -30.76
N MET A 125 -36.84 -19.28 -29.65
CA MET A 125 -37.92 -19.10 -28.66
C MET A 125 -39.07 -18.24 -29.19
N SER A 126 -38.84 -17.32 -30.13
CA SER A 126 -39.90 -16.50 -30.74
C SER A 126 -40.71 -17.24 -31.82
N GLY A 127 -40.46 -18.54 -32.02
CA GLY A 127 -41.20 -19.39 -32.96
C GLY A 127 -40.55 -19.56 -34.34
N LEU A 128 -39.38 -18.95 -34.59
CA LEU A 128 -38.60 -19.21 -35.80
C LEU A 128 -37.75 -20.46 -35.57
N ASN A 129 -38.27 -21.64 -35.93
CA ASN A 129 -37.57 -22.91 -35.78
C ASN A 129 -36.27 -22.92 -36.61
N ILE A 130 -35.14 -22.75 -35.94
CA ILE A 130 -33.82 -22.74 -36.61
C ILE A 130 -33.38 -24.18 -36.84
N PRO A 131 -33.10 -24.59 -38.09
CA PRO A 131 -32.63 -25.95 -38.36
C PRO A 131 -31.26 -26.18 -37.69
N PHE A 132 -31.06 -27.38 -37.15
CA PHE A 132 -29.82 -27.79 -36.49
C PHE A 132 -29.41 -26.97 -35.25
N MET A 133 -30.36 -26.26 -34.61
CA MET A 133 -30.08 -25.43 -33.43
C MET A 133 -29.28 -26.17 -32.34
N LEU A 134 -29.64 -27.42 -32.02
CA LEU A 134 -28.92 -28.24 -31.02
C LEU A 134 -27.44 -28.45 -31.36
N PHE A 135 -27.10 -28.64 -32.64
CA PHE A 135 -25.70 -28.80 -33.07
C PHE A 135 -24.94 -27.47 -33.02
N ILE A 136 -25.60 -26.37 -33.38
CA ILE A 136 -25.03 -25.02 -33.29
C ILE A 136 -24.74 -24.68 -31.83
N GLU A 137 -25.68 -24.96 -30.92
CA GLU A 137 -25.49 -24.78 -29.48
C GLU A 137 -24.36 -25.65 -28.94
N LEU A 138 -24.31 -26.93 -29.33
CA LEU A 138 -23.28 -27.85 -28.87
C LEU A 138 -21.88 -27.34 -29.25
N ILE A 139 -21.69 -26.99 -30.52
CA ILE A 139 -20.39 -26.55 -31.05
C ILE A 139 -20.05 -25.16 -30.52
N GLY A 140 -21.00 -24.22 -30.55
CA GLY A 140 -20.76 -22.83 -30.13
C GLY A 140 -20.50 -22.70 -28.63
N ALA A 141 -21.29 -23.39 -27.80
CA ALA A 141 -21.06 -23.41 -26.35
C ALA A 141 -19.78 -24.18 -26.00
N GLY A 142 -19.52 -25.31 -26.67
CA GLY A 142 -18.28 -26.07 -26.52
C GLY A 142 -17.05 -25.22 -26.89
N ALA A 143 -17.10 -24.48 -28.00
CA ALA A 143 -16.05 -23.56 -28.43
C ALA A 143 -15.82 -22.46 -27.40
N THR A 144 -16.87 -21.89 -26.82
CA THR A 144 -16.76 -20.87 -25.77
C THR A 144 -16.13 -21.42 -24.48
N ILE A 145 -16.53 -22.62 -24.07
CA ILE A 145 -16.00 -23.28 -22.86
C ILE A 145 -14.53 -23.66 -23.05
N LEU A 146 -14.18 -24.25 -24.19
CA LEU A 146 -12.85 -24.83 -24.41
C LEU A 146 -11.80 -23.84 -24.93
N ILE A 147 -12.19 -22.77 -25.63
CA ILE A 147 -11.23 -21.82 -26.21
C ILE A 147 -10.97 -20.65 -25.24
N PRO A 148 -11.88 -19.66 -25.07
CA PRO A 148 -11.66 -18.58 -24.11
C PRO A 148 -11.83 -19.05 -22.65
N GLY A 149 -12.67 -20.06 -22.38
CA GLY A 149 -12.89 -20.62 -21.03
C GLY A 149 -11.79 -21.56 -20.50
N ARG A 150 -10.77 -21.91 -21.30
CA ARG A 150 -9.73 -22.90 -20.93
C ARG A 150 -9.02 -22.62 -19.61
N LYS A 151 -8.77 -21.34 -19.31
CA LYS A 151 -8.07 -20.92 -18.09
C LYS A 151 -8.94 -21.15 -16.86
N THR A 152 -10.24 -20.87 -16.98
CA THR A 152 -11.26 -21.11 -15.95
C THR A 152 -11.39 -22.61 -15.66
N LEU A 153 -11.48 -23.44 -16.71
CA LEU A 153 -11.52 -24.90 -16.57
C LEU A 153 -10.28 -25.45 -15.87
N LYS A 154 -9.09 -24.99 -16.29
CA LYS A 154 -7.83 -25.41 -15.66
C LYS A 154 -7.78 -25.02 -14.19
N SER A 155 -8.20 -23.81 -13.84
CA SER A 155 -8.27 -23.32 -12.46
C SER A 155 -9.25 -24.16 -11.62
N ALA A 156 -10.41 -24.49 -12.16
CA ALA A 156 -11.39 -25.35 -11.51
C ALA A 156 -10.85 -26.76 -11.27
N TRP A 157 -10.17 -27.34 -12.27
CA TRP A 157 -9.57 -28.67 -12.17
C TRP A 157 -8.50 -28.73 -11.07
N ILE A 158 -7.61 -27.74 -11.03
CA ILE A 158 -6.59 -27.62 -9.98
C ILE A 158 -7.25 -27.50 -8.60
N ALA A 159 -8.31 -26.71 -8.48
CA ALA A 159 -9.00 -26.56 -7.20
C ALA A 159 -9.58 -27.90 -6.71
N LEU A 160 -10.32 -28.58 -7.58
CA LEU A 160 -10.93 -29.87 -7.29
C LEU A 160 -9.88 -30.96 -6.98
N SER A 161 -8.79 -31.04 -7.75
CA SER A 161 -7.73 -32.03 -7.52
C SER A 161 -7.03 -31.88 -6.18
N HIS A 162 -7.03 -30.67 -5.62
CA HIS A 162 -6.49 -30.35 -4.30
C HIS A 162 -7.57 -30.18 -3.23
N LEU A 163 -8.76 -30.79 -3.42
CA LEU A 163 -9.85 -30.85 -2.43
C LEU A 163 -10.28 -29.48 -1.87
N HIS A 164 -10.28 -28.45 -2.71
CA HIS A 164 -10.84 -27.14 -2.36
C HIS A 164 -11.71 -26.60 -3.49
N THR A 165 -12.50 -25.57 -3.17
CA THR A 165 -13.40 -24.93 -4.13
C THR A 165 -13.05 -23.45 -4.30
N ASN A 166 -13.10 -22.98 -5.53
CA ASN A 166 -13.01 -21.56 -5.88
C ASN A 166 -14.17 -21.14 -6.78
N MET A 167 -14.23 -19.85 -7.12
CA MET A 167 -15.26 -19.31 -8.03
C MET A 167 -15.27 -20.02 -9.40
N ASP A 168 -14.09 -20.38 -9.92
CA ASP A 168 -13.95 -21.08 -11.20
C ASP A 168 -14.55 -22.48 -11.17
N THR A 169 -14.54 -23.14 -10.00
CA THR A 169 -15.13 -24.46 -9.78
C THR A 169 -16.64 -24.43 -10.00
N LEU A 170 -17.32 -23.45 -9.38
CA LEU A 170 -18.77 -23.28 -9.50
C LEU A 170 -19.18 -22.97 -10.95
N ILE A 171 -18.46 -22.04 -11.59
CA ILE A 171 -18.74 -21.62 -12.97
C ILE A 171 -18.49 -22.75 -13.95
N SER A 172 -17.38 -23.49 -13.80
CA SER A 172 -17.04 -24.60 -14.68
C SER A 172 -18.03 -25.75 -14.54
N LEU A 173 -18.42 -26.10 -13.30
CA LEU A 173 -19.41 -27.16 -13.07
C LEU A 173 -20.77 -26.78 -13.64
N GLY A 174 -21.23 -25.53 -13.43
CA GLY A 174 -22.47 -25.02 -13.99
C GLY A 174 -22.46 -25.01 -15.52
N ALA A 175 -21.38 -24.51 -16.15
CA ALA A 175 -21.24 -24.48 -17.59
C ALA A 175 -21.17 -25.89 -18.21
N ILE A 176 -20.39 -26.81 -17.63
CA ILE A 176 -20.31 -28.19 -18.11
C ILE A 176 -21.66 -28.90 -17.95
N SER A 177 -22.35 -28.72 -16.83
CA SER A 177 -23.67 -29.32 -16.59
C SER A 177 -24.70 -28.81 -17.60
N ALA A 178 -24.74 -27.50 -17.84
CA ALA A 178 -25.61 -26.89 -18.83
C ALA A 178 -25.27 -27.33 -20.26
N TRP A 179 -23.99 -27.42 -20.62
CA TRP A 179 -23.55 -27.90 -21.93
C TRP A 179 -23.86 -29.39 -22.16
N ALA A 180 -23.74 -30.22 -21.10
CA ALA A 180 -24.08 -31.64 -21.17
C ALA A 180 -25.55 -31.88 -21.50
N THR A 181 -26.47 -30.98 -21.11
CA THR A 181 -27.89 -31.12 -21.49
C THR A 181 -28.11 -31.07 -22.99
N THR A 182 -27.31 -30.30 -23.74
CA THR A 182 -27.36 -30.27 -25.20
C THR A 182 -26.96 -31.61 -25.81
N LEU A 183 -25.93 -32.27 -25.24
CA LEU A 183 -25.53 -33.62 -25.66
C LEU A 183 -26.63 -34.65 -25.40
N LEU A 184 -27.27 -34.58 -24.23
CA LEU A 184 -28.36 -35.48 -23.85
C LEU A 184 -29.60 -35.27 -24.72
N ALA A 185 -29.91 -34.02 -25.08
CA ALA A 185 -31.00 -33.69 -26.01
C ALA A 185 -30.74 -34.27 -27.41
N ILE A 186 -29.50 -34.17 -27.92
CA ILE A 186 -29.10 -34.77 -29.20
C ILE A 186 -29.17 -36.30 -29.15
N ALA A 187 -28.88 -36.91 -28.00
CA ALA A 187 -29.00 -38.36 -27.78
C ALA A 187 -30.45 -38.87 -27.73
N GLY A 188 -31.44 -37.98 -27.85
CA GLY A 188 -32.87 -38.35 -27.92
C GLY A 188 -33.57 -38.40 -26.56
N LEU A 189 -32.92 -37.92 -25.49
CA LEU A 189 -33.59 -37.76 -24.20
C LEU A 189 -34.47 -36.51 -24.22
N ASN A 190 -35.66 -36.58 -23.61
CA ASN A 190 -36.60 -35.46 -23.53
C ASN A 190 -36.12 -34.43 -22.49
N ILE A 191 -35.05 -33.72 -22.82
CA ILE A 191 -34.37 -32.72 -21.98
C ILE A 191 -34.15 -31.49 -22.85
N LEU A 192 -34.43 -30.30 -22.30
CA LEU A 192 -34.14 -29.04 -22.97
C LEU A 192 -32.64 -28.78 -23.00
N SER A 193 -32.17 -28.21 -24.12
CA SER A 193 -30.80 -27.78 -24.26
C SER A 193 -30.55 -26.45 -23.54
N PHE A 194 -29.56 -26.44 -22.66
CA PHE A 194 -29.07 -25.25 -21.97
C PHE A 194 -27.65 -24.85 -22.40
N GLY A 195 -27.21 -25.29 -23.59
CA GLY A 195 -25.88 -25.00 -24.13
C GLY A 195 -25.60 -23.51 -24.24
N THR A 196 -26.57 -22.71 -24.69
CA THR A 196 -26.42 -21.25 -24.76
C THR A 196 -26.18 -20.62 -23.37
N ILE A 197 -26.83 -21.12 -22.31
CA ILE A 197 -26.61 -20.67 -20.93
C ILE A 197 -25.19 -20.99 -20.47
N ALA A 198 -24.65 -22.15 -20.85
CA ALA A 198 -23.26 -22.51 -20.55
C ALA A 198 -22.26 -21.51 -21.14
N SER A 199 -22.51 -21.07 -22.38
CA SER A 199 -21.72 -20.03 -23.05
C SER A 199 -21.81 -18.68 -22.34
N MET A 200 -23.03 -18.27 -21.96
CA MET A 200 -23.27 -17.03 -21.21
C MET A 200 -22.53 -17.02 -19.87
N LEU A 201 -22.53 -18.13 -19.14
CA LEU A 201 -21.82 -18.26 -17.86
C LEU A 201 -20.32 -17.98 -17.98
N ILE A 202 -19.66 -18.61 -18.96
CA ILE A 202 -18.23 -18.41 -19.21
C ILE A 202 -17.95 -16.97 -19.65
N THR A 203 -18.79 -16.43 -20.53
CA THR A 203 -18.62 -15.06 -21.05
C THR A 203 -18.78 -14.00 -19.97
N LEU A 204 -19.79 -14.10 -19.10
CA LEU A 204 -19.97 -13.17 -17.98
C LEU A 204 -18.78 -13.21 -17.01
N ASN A 205 -18.24 -14.40 -16.72
CA ASN A 205 -17.01 -14.54 -15.93
C ASN A 205 -15.81 -13.85 -16.60
N LEU A 206 -15.63 -14.04 -17.91
CA LEU A 206 -14.52 -13.45 -18.66
C LEU A 206 -14.64 -11.93 -18.76
N ILE A 207 -15.85 -11.39 -18.85
CA ILE A 207 -16.09 -9.94 -18.73
C ILE A 207 -15.62 -9.42 -17.37
N GLY A 208 -15.99 -10.12 -16.28
CA GLY A 208 -15.52 -9.79 -14.93
C GLY A 208 -13.99 -9.79 -14.84
N ARG A 209 -13.33 -10.81 -15.40
CA ARG A 209 -11.86 -10.91 -15.46
C ARG A 209 -11.22 -9.80 -16.31
N TYR A 210 -11.85 -9.38 -17.39
CA TYR A 210 -11.39 -8.24 -18.18
C TYR A 210 -11.47 -6.94 -17.37
N ILE A 211 -12.58 -6.71 -16.66
CA ILE A 211 -12.73 -5.54 -15.78
C ILE A 211 -11.63 -5.57 -14.70
N GLU A 212 -11.40 -6.72 -14.07
CA GLU A 212 -10.32 -6.89 -13.10
C GLU A 212 -8.94 -6.54 -13.70
N ALA A 213 -8.62 -7.13 -14.86
CA ALA A 213 -7.34 -6.88 -15.52
C ALA A 213 -7.17 -5.42 -15.95
N ARG A 214 -8.24 -4.76 -16.40
CA ARG A 214 -8.25 -3.33 -16.76
C ARG A 214 -7.97 -2.45 -15.54
N MET A 215 -8.62 -2.73 -14.41
CA MET A 215 -8.43 -1.96 -13.18
C MET A 215 -7.01 -2.14 -12.63
N LYS A 216 -6.50 -3.38 -12.59
CA LYS A 216 -5.09 -3.67 -12.23
C LYS A 216 -4.11 -2.93 -13.14
N HIS A 217 -4.32 -3.00 -14.45
CA HIS A 217 -3.49 -2.29 -15.43
C HIS A 217 -3.50 -0.76 -15.23
N SER A 218 -4.68 -0.17 -14.97
CA SER A 218 -4.79 1.27 -14.73
C SER A 218 -4.03 1.71 -13.49
N ALA A 219 -4.10 0.94 -12.41
CA ALA A 219 -3.38 1.22 -11.17
C ALA A 219 -1.86 1.13 -11.32
N SER A 220 -1.37 0.08 -11.98
CA SER A 220 0.06 -0.07 -12.26
C SER A 220 0.60 1.05 -13.16
N ARG A 221 -0.20 1.54 -14.12
CA ARG A 221 0.17 2.67 -14.99
C ARG A 221 0.36 3.99 -14.23
N GLU A 222 -0.38 4.21 -13.14
CA GLU A 222 -0.22 5.44 -12.36
C GLU A 222 1.05 5.40 -11.50
N ILE A 223 1.47 4.22 -11.03
CA ILE A 223 2.77 4.01 -10.38
C ILE A 223 3.91 4.12 -11.40
N LYS A 224 3.68 3.70 -12.65
CA LYS A 224 4.63 3.90 -13.75
C LYS A 224 5.00 5.37 -13.93
N LEU A 225 4.10 6.32 -13.71
CA LEU A 225 4.45 7.74 -13.78
C LEU A 225 5.54 8.08 -12.77
N LEU A 226 5.48 7.50 -11.57
CA LEU A 226 6.50 7.67 -10.53
C LEU A 226 7.81 6.93 -10.89
N LEU A 227 7.74 5.70 -11.42
CA LEU A 227 8.93 4.93 -11.81
C LEU A 227 9.63 5.49 -13.05
N SER A 228 8.89 6.08 -13.98
CA SER A 228 9.43 6.78 -15.16
C SER A 228 10.20 8.06 -14.82
N MET A 229 10.19 8.46 -13.55
CA MET A 229 11.03 9.55 -13.02
C MET A 229 12.46 9.09 -12.76
N LYS A 230 12.70 7.76 -12.67
CA LYS A 230 14.04 7.22 -12.51
C LYS A 230 14.88 7.53 -13.76
N VAL A 231 16.08 8.03 -13.52
CA VAL A 231 17.05 8.31 -14.57
C VAL A 231 18.07 7.18 -14.54
N ASP A 232 18.32 6.52 -15.67
CA ASP A 232 19.23 5.36 -15.72
C ASP A 232 20.71 5.76 -15.78
N LYS A 233 20.98 7.00 -16.17
CA LYS A 233 22.33 7.55 -16.35
C LYS A 233 22.45 8.96 -15.80
N ALA A 234 23.64 9.34 -15.35
CA ALA A 234 23.95 10.69 -14.94
C ALA A 234 25.24 11.19 -15.60
N ASN A 235 25.32 12.50 -15.81
CA ASN A 235 26.54 13.17 -16.23
C ASN A 235 27.41 13.42 -15.00
N VAL A 236 28.51 12.67 -14.84
CA VAL A 236 29.45 12.81 -13.73
C VAL A 236 30.66 13.63 -14.18
N ILE A 237 31.10 14.56 -13.34
CA ILE A 237 32.30 15.37 -13.54
C ILE A 237 33.50 14.58 -13.00
N THR A 238 34.43 14.25 -13.88
CA THR A 238 35.70 13.57 -13.56
C THR A 238 36.88 14.46 -13.97
N ASP A 239 38.10 14.06 -13.60
CA ASP A 239 39.34 14.79 -13.96
C ASP A 239 39.55 14.91 -15.48
N GLU A 240 38.94 14.01 -16.27
CA GLU A 240 39.01 13.99 -17.74
C GLU A 240 37.84 14.74 -18.42
N GLY A 241 36.90 15.29 -17.63
CA GLY A 241 35.72 16.00 -18.12
C GLY A 241 34.40 15.35 -17.70
N VAL A 242 33.32 15.67 -18.42
CA VAL A 242 31.96 15.19 -18.11
C VAL A 242 31.71 13.88 -18.84
N VAL A 243 31.48 12.79 -18.08
CA VAL A 243 31.23 11.45 -18.60
C VAL A 243 29.85 10.97 -18.18
N GLU A 244 29.11 10.33 -19.09
CA GLU A 244 27.81 9.74 -18.78
C GLU A 244 27.99 8.34 -18.17
N LEU A 245 27.60 8.16 -16.90
CA LEU A 245 27.74 6.91 -16.15
C LEU A 245 26.37 6.36 -15.72
N PRO A 246 26.18 5.03 -15.67
CA PRO A 246 25.00 4.43 -15.06
C PRO A 246 24.87 4.79 -13.58
N ILE A 247 23.66 5.11 -13.11
CA ILE A 247 23.44 5.57 -11.73
C ILE A 247 23.95 4.61 -10.64
N ASP A 248 23.96 3.30 -10.92
CA ASP A 248 24.39 2.26 -9.97
C ASP A 248 25.91 2.29 -9.71
N THR A 249 26.67 3.00 -10.55
CA THR A 249 28.14 3.11 -10.44
C THR A 249 28.59 4.37 -9.69
N ILE A 250 27.66 5.29 -9.42
CA ILE A 250 27.93 6.59 -8.81
C ILE A 250 28.01 6.44 -7.29
N LYS A 251 28.98 7.12 -6.68
CA LYS A 251 29.24 7.07 -5.24
C LYS A 251 28.87 8.37 -4.55
N ILE A 252 28.65 8.28 -3.24
CA ILE A 252 28.48 9.44 -2.38
C ILE A 252 29.74 10.31 -2.47
N GLY A 253 29.54 11.60 -2.71
CA GLY A 253 30.61 12.58 -2.89
C GLY A 253 30.95 12.90 -4.34
N ASP A 254 30.48 12.11 -5.31
CA ASP A 254 30.68 12.40 -6.74
C ASP A 254 29.95 13.69 -7.13
N LEU A 255 30.50 14.41 -8.11
CA LEU A 255 29.90 15.62 -8.66
C LEU A 255 29.14 15.28 -9.94
N ILE A 256 27.84 15.59 -9.97
CA ILE A 256 27.00 15.43 -11.15
C ILE A 256 26.65 16.79 -11.74
N LEU A 257 26.61 16.86 -13.08
CA LEU A 257 26.21 18.04 -13.84
C LEU A 257 24.79 17.82 -14.37
N VAL A 258 23.85 18.71 -14.02
CA VAL A 258 22.47 18.64 -14.50
C VAL A 258 22.13 19.91 -15.27
N ARG A 259 21.66 19.73 -16.51
CA ARG A 259 21.33 20.82 -17.43
C ARG A 259 19.84 21.11 -17.44
N THR A 260 19.48 22.25 -18.03
CA THR A 260 18.08 22.58 -18.33
C THR A 260 17.41 21.48 -19.15
N GLY A 261 16.22 21.05 -18.71
CA GLY A 261 15.44 19.96 -19.29
C GLY A 261 15.81 18.56 -18.79
N GLU A 262 16.93 18.41 -18.06
CA GLU A 262 17.33 17.13 -17.46
C GLU A 262 16.67 16.93 -16.09
N LYS A 263 16.45 15.65 -15.75
CA LYS A 263 16.01 15.23 -14.42
C LYS A 263 17.21 15.09 -13.49
N ILE A 264 17.04 15.45 -12.23
CA ILE A 264 18.05 15.23 -11.21
C ILE A 264 18.09 13.72 -10.89
N PRO A 265 19.21 13.02 -11.13
CA PRO A 265 19.27 11.56 -11.03
C PRO A 265 19.41 11.05 -9.59
N LEU A 266 20.09 11.79 -8.71
CA LEU A 266 20.42 11.40 -7.35
C LEU A 266 20.23 12.59 -6.40
N ASP A 267 19.97 12.31 -5.13
CA ASP A 267 19.82 13.36 -4.11
C ASP A 267 21.19 13.93 -3.72
N GLY A 268 21.24 15.24 -3.51
CA GLY A 268 22.49 15.91 -3.14
C GLY A 268 22.35 17.39 -2.92
N THR A 269 23.48 18.05 -2.68
CA THR A 269 23.55 19.48 -2.39
C THR A 269 24.20 20.22 -3.57
N ILE A 270 23.63 21.36 -3.96
CA ILE A 270 24.19 22.19 -5.03
C ILE A 270 25.51 22.80 -4.55
N VAL A 271 26.59 22.53 -5.29
CA VAL A 271 27.91 23.13 -5.02
C VAL A 271 28.19 24.34 -5.88
N GLU A 272 27.57 24.43 -7.06
CA GLU A 272 27.77 25.54 -8.00
C GLU A 272 26.56 25.67 -8.92
N GLY A 273 26.13 26.92 -9.16
CA GLY A 273 25.05 27.25 -10.07
C GLY A 273 23.73 27.60 -9.37
N GLN A 274 22.81 28.14 -10.16
CA GLN A 274 21.45 28.48 -9.73
C GLN A 274 20.48 28.03 -10.80
N ALA A 275 19.36 27.44 -10.37
CA ALA A 275 18.37 26.91 -11.29
C ALA A 275 16.95 27.01 -10.73
N SER A 276 16.00 27.02 -11.65
CA SER A 276 14.58 26.82 -11.36
C SER A 276 14.26 25.35 -11.48
N ILE A 277 13.78 24.73 -10.39
CA ILE A 277 13.53 23.30 -10.31
C ILE A 277 12.03 23.08 -10.12
N ASN A 278 11.44 22.26 -10.98
CA ASN A 278 10.06 21.83 -10.87
C ASN A 278 9.98 20.63 -9.91
N GLU A 279 9.49 20.90 -8.71
CA GLU A 279 9.24 19.92 -7.66
C GLU A 279 7.76 19.50 -7.56
N SER A 280 6.92 19.89 -8.54
CA SER A 280 5.46 19.65 -8.52
C SER A 280 5.07 18.19 -8.31
N MET A 281 5.93 17.26 -8.71
CA MET A 281 5.72 15.83 -8.55
C MET A 281 5.92 15.33 -7.11
N ILE A 282 6.65 16.09 -6.29
CA ILE A 282 6.96 15.76 -4.89
C ILE A 282 6.14 16.64 -3.95
N SER A 283 6.18 17.96 -4.15
CA SER A 283 5.48 18.93 -3.32
C SER A 283 4.01 19.09 -3.70
N GLY A 284 3.62 18.73 -4.92
CA GLY A 284 2.29 19.01 -5.47
C GLY A 284 2.10 20.46 -5.91
N GLU A 285 3.10 21.33 -5.72
CA GLU A 285 3.01 22.74 -6.07
C GLU A 285 3.38 22.97 -7.55
N PRO A 286 2.52 23.62 -8.34
CA PRO A 286 2.73 23.74 -9.78
C PRO A 286 3.84 24.74 -10.16
N LEU A 287 4.29 25.59 -9.23
CA LEU A 287 5.29 26.61 -9.50
C LEU A 287 6.70 26.06 -9.24
N PRO A 288 7.65 26.29 -10.16
CA PRO A 288 9.05 25.94 -9.96
C PRO A 288 9.67 26.72 -8.80
N VAL A 289 10.53 26.03 -8.03
CA VAL A 289 11.27 26.61 -6.90
C VAL A 289 12.67 26.99 -7.38
N SER A 290 13.10 28.22 -7.08
CA SER A 290 14.48 28.65 -7.37
C SER A 290 15.42 28.13 -6.28
N LYS A 291 16.47 27.42 -6.68
CA LYS A 291 17.52 26.89 -5.79
C LYS A 291 18.90 27.31 -6.26
N GLY A 292 19.78 27.59 -5.30
CA GLY A 292 21.17 28.02 -5.51
C GLY A 292 22.17 27.19 -4.72
N GLU A 293 23.40 27.69 -4.62
CA GLU A 293 24.47 27.02 -3.86
C GLU A 293 24.05 26.73 -2.42
N LYS A 294 24.42 25.53 -1.94
CA LYS A 294 24.07 24.96 -0.62
C LYS A 294 22.63 24.47 -0.46
N ASP A 295 21.74 24.71 -1.43
CA ASP A 295 20.40 24.14 -1.37
C ASP A 295 20.41 22.64 -1.71
N PHE A 296 19.57 21.88 -1.01
CA PHE A 296 19.38 20.46 -1.24
C PHE A 296 18.42 20.21 -2.41
N VAL A 297 18.75 19.25 -3.27
CA VAL A 297 17.95 18.84 -4.42
C VAL A 297 17.59 17.36 -4.36
N VAL A 298 16.43 17.04 -4.91
CA VAL A 298 15.81 15.72 -4.77
C VAL A 298 15.81 15.00 -6.11
N SER A 299 16.08 13.69 -6.10
CA SER A 299 16.02 12.85 -7.29
C SER A 299 14.61 12.82 -7.90
N GLY A 300 14.55 12.87 -9.23
CA GLY A 300 13.31 12.85 -10.02
C GLY A 300 12.72 14.22 -10.33
N THR A 301 13.19 15.31 -9.70
CA THR A 301 12.77 16.68 -10.04
C THR A 301 13.40 17.15 -11.35
N ILE A 302 12.77 18.11 -12.04
CA ILE A 302 13.21 18.57 -13.36
C ILE A 302 13.84 19.95 -13.23
N VAL A 303 15.01 20.15 -13.81
CA VAL A 303 15.62 21.49 -13.94
C VAL A 303 14.96 22.19 -15.13
N GLU A 304 14.15 23.23 -14.89
CA GLU A 304 13.46 23.97 -15.96
C GLU A 304 14.32 25.06 -16.59
N SER A 305 15.22 25.65 -15.81
CA SER A 305 16.17 26.65 -16.31
C SER A 305 17.40 26.70 -15.42
N GLY A 306 18.58 26.88 -16.01
CA GLY A 306 19.86 26.94 -15.30
C GLY A 306 20.72 25.69 -15.50
N LEU A 307 21.85 25.68 -14.80
CA LEU A 307 22.85 24.62 -14.80
C LEU A 307 23.28 24.39 -13.35
N LEU A 308 23.30 23.14 -12.91
CA LEU A 308 23.67 22.79 -11.55
C LEU A 308 24.83 21.82 -11.54
N LYS A 309 25.79 22.05 -10.66
CA LYS A 309 26.71 21.02 -10.17
C LYS A 309 26.22 20.59 -8.79
N ILE A 310 25.95 19.31 -8.64
CA ILE A 310 25.39 18.73 -7.42
C ILE A 310 26.39 17.73 -6.87
N LYS A 311 26.69 17.82 -5.58
CA LYS A 311 27.44 16.80 -4.86
C LYS A 311 26.48 15.74 -4.34
N VAL A 312 26.67 14.51 -4.78
CA VAL A 312 25.80 13.38 -4.43
C VAL A 312 25.92 13.07 -2.93
N GLU A 313 24.80 13.02 -2.23
CA GLU A 313 24.73 12.65 -0.81
C GLU A 313 24.07 11.30 -0.57
N LYS A 314 23.10 10.92 -1.41
CA LYS A 314 22.41 9.63 -1.31
C LYS A 314 22.40 8.91 -2.66
N VAL A 315 22.59 7.59 -2.62
CA VAL A 315 22.64 6.71 -3.79
C VAL A 315 21.80 5.47 -3.57
N GLY A 316 21.44 4.78 -4.65
CA GLY A 316 20.73 3.49 -4.56
C GLY A 316 19.40 3.60 -3.79
N GLU A 317 19.14 2.66 -2.88
CA GLU A 317 17.88 2.60 -2.11
C GLU A 317 17.65 3.79 -1.15
N ASP A 318 18.69 4.58 -0.87
CA ASP A 318 18.59 5.69 0.10
C ASP A 318 18.08 7.00 -0.52
N THR A 319 17.95 7.07 -1.86
CA THR A 319 17.39 8.26 -2.51
C THR A 319 15.91 8.42 -2.20
N PHE A 320 15.44 9.66 -2.14
CA PHE A 320 14.05 10.01 -1.84
C PHE A 320 13.07 9.28 -2.76
N LEU A 321 13.35 9.26 -4.07
CA LEU A 321 12.50 8.56 -5.05
C LEU A 321 12.45 7.05 -4.78
N ASN A 322 13.58 6.41 -4.47
CA ASN A 322 13.60 4.97 -4.18
C ASN A 322 12.97 4.64 -2.83
N GLN A 323 13.11 5.49 -1.82
CA GLN A 323 12.36 5.37 -0.57
C GLN A 323 10.86 5.49 -0.82
N MET A 324 10.42 6.45 -1.64
CA MET A 324 9.03 6.55 -2.06
C MET A 324 8.54 5.28 -2.77
N ILE A 325 9.31 4.77 -3.74
CA ILE A 325 8.97 3.54 -4.49
C ILE A 325 8.86 2.36 -3.52
N LYS A 326 9.85 2.18 -2.64
CA LYS A 326 9.86 1.11 -1.64
C LYS A 326 8.67 1.20 -0.70
N LEU A 327 8.32 2.40 -0.23
CA LEU A 327 7.14 2.62 0.61
C LEU A 327 5.83 2.30 -0.15
N VAL A 328 5.73 2.63 -1.43
CA VAL A 328 4.57 2.28 -2.27
C VAL A 328 4.50 0.76 -2.48
N GLU A 329 5.62 0.10 -2.83
CA GLU A 329 5.68 -1.34 -3.03
C GLU A 329 5.39 -2.15 -1.76
N GLU A 330 5.87 -1.68 -0.61
CA GLU A 330 5.56 -2.26 0.69
C GLU A 330 4.07 -2.12 0.99
N ALA A 331 3.48 -0.96 0.67
CA ALA A 331 2.08 -0.71 0.92
C ALA A 331 1.14 -1.63 0.16
N GLN A 332 1.46 -1.92 -1.09
CA GLN A 332 0.68 -2.83 -1.93
C GLN A 332 0.80 -4.30 -1.55
N SER A 333 1.76 -4.66 -0.68
CA SER A 333 1.98 -6.04 -0.24
C SER A 333 1.27 -6.40 1.07
N SER A 334 0.67 -5.41 1.75
CA SER A 334 -0.05 -5.61 3.00
C SER A 334 -1.40 -6.31 2.79
N LYS A 335 -1.74 -7.26 3.67
CA LYS A 335 -3.01 -7.99 3.64
C LYS A 335 -4.10 -7.12 4.27
N VAL A 336 -5.26 -6.99 3.62
CA VAL A 336 -6.31 -6.08 4.09
C VAL A 336 -7.41 -6.84 4.84
N PRO A 337 -7.87 -6.40 6.02
CA PRO A 337 -8.86 -7.12 6.85
C PRO A 337 -10.20 -7.43 6.17
N ILE A 338 -10.77 -6.52 5.36
CA ILE A 338 -12.04 -6.79 4.65
C ILE A 338 -11.89 -7.90 3.61
N GLN A 339 -10.71 -8.09 3.01
CA GLN A 339 -10.50 -9.23 2.11
C GLN A 339 -10.73 -10.54 2.87
N ALA A 340 -10.20 -10.67 4.10
CA ALA A 340 -10.42 -11.84 4.93
C ALA A 340 -11.91 -12.09 5.28
N LEU A 341 -12.74 -11.04 5.34
CA LEU A 341 -14.19 -11.15 5.51
C LEU A 341 -14.86 -11.71 4.25
N ALA A 342 -14.57 -11.15 3.07
CA ALA A 342 -15.08 -11.67 1.80
C ALA A 342 -14.70 -13.15 1.58
N ASP A 343 -13.50 -13.53 2.02
CA ASP A 343 -13.00 -14.90 1.97
C ASP A 343 -13.73 -15.83 2.93
N ARG A 344 -14.09 -15.33 4.11
CA ARG A 344 -14.88 -16.08 5.09
C ARG A 344 -16.28 -16.32 4.54
N ILE A 345 -16.88 -15.31 3.90
CA ILE A 345 -18.19 -15.43 3.26
C ILE A 345 -18.13 -16.51 2.16
N THR A 346 -17.16 -16.43 1.23
CA THR A 346 -17.06 -17.40 0.12
C THR A 346 -16.83 -18.83 0.57
N LEU A 347 -16.07 -19.06 1.65
CA LEU A 347 -15.85 -20.39 2.23
C LEU A 347 -17.14 -21.09 2.68
N TYR A 348 -18.10 -20.36 3.26
CA TYR A 348 -19.40 -20.92 3.66
C TYR A 348 -20.45 -20.84 2.55
N PHE A 349 -20.39 -19.77 1.75
CA PHE A 349 -21.37 -19.48 0.72
C PHE A 349 -21.35 -20.51 -0.42
N ILE A 350 -20.17 -20.91 -0.91
CA ILE A 350 -20.08 -21.86 -2.04
C ILE A 350 -20.69 -23.24 -1.69
N PRO A 351 -20.32 -23.90 -0.56
CA PRO A 351 -20.94 -25.17 -0.18
C PRO A 351 -22.45 -25.05 0.09
N THR A 352 -22.88 -23.93 0.67
CA THR A 352 -24.31 -23.67 0.97
C THR A 352 -25.11 -23.55 -0.32
N VAL A 353 -24.66 -22.74 -1.27
CA VAL A 353 -25.31 -22.57 -2.57
C VAL A 353 -25.35 -23.88 -3.34
N PHE A 354 -24.27 -24.65 -3.34
CA PHE A 354 -24.26 -25.96 -4.01
C PHE A 354 -25.27 -26.92 -3.37
N SER A 355 -25.33 -26.95 -2.04
CA SER A 355 -26.31 -27.78 -1.30
C SER A 355 -27.74 -27.37 -1.61
N LEU A 356 -28.02 -26.06 -1.66
CA LEU A 356 -29.33 -25.52 -2.06
C LEU A 356 -29.67 -25.82 -3.52
N ALA A 357 -28.71 -25.76 -4.43
CA ALA A 357 -28.92 -26.11 -5.83
C ALA A 357 -29.27 -27.60 -5.98
N VAL A 358 -28.55 -28.49 -5.30
CA VAL A 358 -28.85 -29.93 -5.28
C VAL A 358 -30.24 -30.18 -4.69
N LEU A 359 -30.55 -29.56 -3.56
CA LEU A 359 -31.85 -29.68 -2.90
C LEU A 359 -32.98 -29.16 -3.79
N SER A 360 -32.78 -28.03 -4.47
CA SER A 360 -33.70 -27.48 -5.45
C SER A 360 -33.95 -28.46 -6.60
N GLY A 361 -32.89 -29.03 -7.19
CA GLY A 361 -33.00 -30.04 -8.23
C GLY A 361 -33.76 -31.29 -7.78
N ILE A 362 -33.49 -31.80 -6.57
CA ILE A 362 -34.19 -32.95 -5.99
C ILE A 362 -35.68 -32.66 -5.79
N LEU A 363 -36.03 -31.50 -5.21
CA LEU A 363 -37.42 -31.11 -5.01
C LEU A 363 -38.18 -30.99 -6.33
N TRP A 364 -37.58 -30.33 -7.32
CA TRP A 364 -38.19 -30.20 -8.66
C TRP A 364 -38.32 -31.55 -9.37
N PHE A 365 -37.42 -32.50 -9.14
CA PHE A 365 -37.49 -33.83 -9.73
C PHE A 365 -38.60 -34.69 -9.12
N PHE A 366 -38.68 -34.76 -7.78
CA PHE A 366 -39.64 -35.63 -7.10
C PHE A 366 -41.03 -35.02 -6.91
N GLN A 367 -41.14 -33.70 -6.82
CA GLN A 367 -42.41 -32.98 -6.58
C GLN A 367 -42.87 -32.18 -7.80
N TYR A 368 -42.43 -32.57 -9.00
CA TYR A 368 -42.77 -31.89 -10.25
C TYR A 368 -44.28 -31.69 -10.41
N GLU A 369 -45.08 -32.75 -10.22
CA GLU A 369 -46.55 -32.70 -10.36
C GLU A 369 -47.20 -31.72 -9.38
N THR A 370 -46.64 -31.60 -8.16
CA THR A 370 -47.14 -30.66 -7.14
C THR A 370 -46.83 -29.21 -7.48
N PHE A 371 -45.68 -28.94 -8.10
CA PHE A 371 -45.25 -27.59 -8.49
C PHE A 371 -45.68 -27.18 -9.91
N GLN A 372 -46.18 -28.12 -10.72
CA GLN A 372 -46.65 -27.82 -12.08
C GLN A 372 -47.73 -26.73 -12.15
N PRO A 373 -48.74 -26.66 -11.26
CA PRO A 373 -49.75 -25.60 -11.28
C PRO A 373 -49.14 -24.20 -11.11
N PHE A 374 -48.04 -24.09 -10.37
CA PHE A 374 -47.32 -22.83 -10.21
C PHE A 374 -46.66 -22.40 -11.53
N LEU A 375 -46.05 -23.33 -12.28
CA LEU A 375 -45.47 -23.04 -13.59
C LEU A 375 -46.54 -22.59 -14.59
N ILE A 376 -47.73 -23.21 -14.57
CA ILE A 376 -48.86 -22.84 -15.44
C ILE A 376 -49.37 -21.43 -15.11
N ASN A 377 -49.48 -21.09 -13.82
CA ASN A 377 -49.86 -19.74 -13.42
C ASN A 377 -48.79 -18.71 -13.83
N ALA A 378 -47.51 -19.07 -13.71
CA ALA A 378 -46.40 -18.23 -14.15
C ALA A 378 -46.37 -18.03 -15.67
N SER A 379 -46.71 -19.06 -16.47
CA SER A 379 -46.75 -18.95 -17.93
C SER A 379 -47.81 -17.99 -18.44
N ASN A 380 -48.87 -17.73 -17.67
CA ASN A 380 -49.87 -16.72 -18.01
C ASN A 380 -49.31 -15.29 -17.98
N ILE A 381 -48.27 -15.06 -17.18
CA ILE A 381 -47.61 -13.75 -17.03
C ILE A 381 -46.38 -13.67 -17.94
N ILE A 382 -45.61 -14.76 -18.03
CA ILE A 382 -44.38 -14.85 -18.80
C ILE A 382 -44.52 -15.97 -19.84
N PRO A 383 -44.79 -15.65 -21.12
CA PRO A 383 -45.00 -16.65 -22.19
C PRO A 383 -43.84 -17.63 -22.45
N TRP A 384 -42.69 -17.35 -21.85
CA TRP A 384 -41.40 -18.00 -22.08
C TRP A 384 -41.13 -19.09 -21.03
N VAL A 385 -42.08 -19.30 -20.10
CA VAL A 385 -42.02 -20.33 -19.07
C VAL A 385 -42.45 -21.66 -19.68
N LEU A 386 -41.53 -22.62 -19.65
CA LEU A 386 -41.76 -23.96 -20.16
C LEU A 386 -42.56 -24.78 -19.15
N THR A 387 -43.78 -25.18 -19.53
CA THR A 387 -44.71 -25.93 -18.67
C THR A 387 -44.69 -27.44 -18.95
N ASP A 388 -44.06 -27.85 -20.05
CA ASP A 388 -44.05 -29.22 -20.60
C ASP A 388 -42.64 -29.87 -20.66
N ALA A 389 -41.63 -29.20 -20.08
CA ALA A 389 -40.23 -29.65 -20.13
C ALA A 389 -39.95 -31.02 -19.45
N GLY A 390 -40.89 -31.52 -18.64
CA GLY A 390 -40.75 -32.76 -17.88
C GLY A 390 -39.88 -32.63 -16.61
N PRO A 391 -39.99 -33.60 -15.67
CA PRO A 391 -39.37 -33.48 -14.33
C PRO A 391 -37.86 -33.32 -14.37
N LEU A 392 -37.18 -34.08 -15.23
CA LEU A 392 -35.72 -34.07 -15.33
C LEU A 392 -35.18 -32.75 -15.88
N SER A 393 -35.81 -32.22 -16.92
CA SER A 393 -35.38 -30.95 -17.53
C SER A 393 -35.58 -29.77 -16.58
N THR A 394 -36.71 -29.72 -15.87
CA THR A 394 -37.00 -28.68 -14.89
C THR A 394 -36.07 -28.78 -13.67
N ALA A 395 -35.74 -29.99 -13.21
CA ALA A 395 -34.79 -30.20 -12.13
C ALA A 395 -33.37 -29.70 -12.49
N ILE A 396 -32.88 -30.05 -13.68
CA ILE A 396 -31.57 -29.58 -14.17
C ILE A 396 -31.57 -28.06 -14.35
N PHE A 397 -32.66 -27.49 -14.90
CA PHE A 397 -32.81 -26.04 -15.04
C PHE A 397 -32.74 -25.35 -13.69
N SER A 398 -33.51 -25.79 -12.69
CA SER A 398 -33.51 -25.20 -11.35
C SER A 398 -32.14 -25.33 -10.67
N PHE A 399 -31.46 -26.47 -10.84
CA PHE A 399 -30.09 -26.66 -10.34
C PHE A 399 -29.11 -25.66 -10.97
N VAL A 400 -29.07 -25.60 -12.30
CA VAL A 400 -28.18 -24.70 -13.05
C VAL A 400 -28.51 -23.23 -12.73
N ALA A 401 -29.78 -22.84 -12.77
CA ALA A 401 -30.22 -21.48 -12.48
C ALA A 401 -29.83 -21.03 -11.06
N THR A 402 -29.98 -21.91 -10.06
CA THR A 402 -29.57 -21.62 -8.68
C THR A 402 -28.06 -21.36 -8.59
N LEU A 403 -27.23 -22.17 -9.27
CA LEU A 403 -25.79 -21.96 -9.33
C LEU A 403 -25.41 -20.66 -10.06
N VAL A 404 -26.10 -20.34 -11.16
CA VAL A 404 -25.84 -19.14 -11.97
C VAL A 404 -26.13 -17.87 -11.17
N ILE A 405 -27.33 -17.77 -10.60
CA ILE A 405 -27.81 -16.59 -9.87
C ILE A 405 -26.91 -16.30 -8.66
N ALA A 406 -26.37 -17.35 -8.05
CA ALA A 406 -25.53 -17.23 -6.89
C ALA A 406 -24.07 -16.84 -7.17
N CYS A 407 -23.60 -16.65 -8.43
CA CYS A 407 -22.18 -16.29 -8.63
C CYS A 407 -21.82 -14.97 -7.92
N PRO A 408 -20.91 -14.97 -6.93
CA PRO A 408 -20.49 -13.76 -6.23
C PRO A 408 -19.38 -13.02 -7.00
N CYS A 409 -19.47 -13.02 -8.33
CA CYS A 409 -18.43 -12.59 -9.26
C CYS A 409 -17.90 -11.16 -8.97
N ALA A 410 -18.75 -10.24 -8.50
CA ALA A 410 -18.37 -8.86 -8.15
C ALA A 410 -17.86 -8.68 -6.70
N LEU A 411 -18.22 -9.59 -5.78
CA LEU A 411 -18.02 -9.41 -4.35
C LEU A 411 -16.54 -9.48 -3.95
N GLY A 412 -15.78 -10.40 -4.54
CA GLY A 412 -14.36 -10.59 -4.21
C GLY A 412 -13.43 -9.49 -4.71
N LEU A 413 -13.89 -8.66 -5.64
CA LEU A 413 -13.07 -7.63 -6.31
C LEU A 413 -13.43 -6.20 -5.89
N ALA A 414 -14.63 -5.96 -5.36
CA ALA A 414 -15.07 -4.62 -4.97
C ALA A 414 -14.09 -3.92 -4.02
N THR A 415 -13.67 -4.61 -2.95
CA THR A 415 -12.76 -4.06 -1.94
C THR A 415 -11.34 -3.77 -2.45
N PRO A 416 -10.59 -4.73 -3.04
CA PRO A 416 -9.24 -4.45 -3.49
C PRO A 416 -9.21 -3.36 -4.57
N MET A 417 -10.23 -3.28 -5.43
CA MET A 417 -10.29 -2.22 -6.44
C MET A 417 -10.55 -0.84 -5.83
N ALA A 418 -11.45 -0.74 -4.84
CA ALA A 418 -11.69 0.51 -4.13
C ALA A 418 -10.43 1.02 -3.42
N LEU A 419 -9.66 0.13 -2.78
CA LEU A 419 -8.43 0.49 -2.08
C LEU A 419 -7.33 0.97 -3.02
N VAL A 420 -7.13 0.25 -4.13
CA VAL A 420 -6.13 0.63 -5.13
C VAL A 420 -6.44 2.00 -5.74
N ALA A 421 -7.72 2.26 -6.06
CA ALA A 421 -8.16 3.57 -6.53
C ALA A 421 -7.96 4.67 -5.45
N ALA A 422 -8.34 4.40 -4.20
CA ALA A 422 -8.17 5.34 -3.10
C ALA A 422 -6.70 5.67 -2.85
N SER A 423 -5.82 4.67 -2.78
CA SER A 423 -4.37 4.86 -2.60
C SER A 423 -3.76 5.69 -3.72
N SER A 424 -4.17 5.47 -4.98
CA SER A 424 -3.68 6.28 -6.10
C SER A 424 -4.11 7.75 -5.98
N VAL A 425 -5.38 8.01 -5.65
CA VAL A 425 -5.89 9.37 -5.48
C VAL A 425 -5.22 10.06 -4.28
N SER A 426 -5.00 9.34 -3.18
CA SER A 426 -4.30 9.85 -2.00
C SER A 426 -2.85 10.21 -2.30
N ALA A 427 -2.12 9.35 -3.02
CA ALA A 427 -0.72 9.60 -3.39
C ALA A 427 -0.57 10.87 -4.25
N LYS A 428 -1.49 11.11 -5.19
CA LYS A 428 -1.52 12.36 -5.99
C LYS A 428 -1.69 13.63 -5.16
N LYS A 429 -2.23 13.51 -3.95
CA LYS A 429 -2.41 14.62 -3.00
C LYS A 429 -1.32 14.65 -1.92
N GLY A 430 -0.21 13.91 -2.11
CA GLY A 430 0.87 13.82 -1.13
C GLY A 430 0.56 12.98 0.11
N LEU A 431 -0.60 12.29 0.16
CA LEU A 431 -0.95 11.39 1.26
C LEU A 431 -0.52 9.97 0.94
N ILE A 432 0.57 9.52 1.57
CA ILE A 432 1.10 8.17 1.40
C ILE A 432 0.50 7.24 2.44
N ILE A 433 -0.35 6.32 1.98
CA ILE A 433 -0.99 5.33 2.84
C ILE A 433 -0.21 4.03 2.75
N LYS A 434 0.54 3.71 3.81
CA LYS A 434 1.39 2.52 3.88
C LYS A 434 0.62 1.21 4.00
N ASN A 435 -0.61 1.20 4.51
CA ASN A 435 -1.38 -0.03 4.67
C ASN A 435 -2.83 0.20 4.21
N GLY A 436 -3.40 -0.70 3.43
CA GLY A 436 -4.83 -0.62 3.05
C GLY A 436 -5.77 -0.67 4.26
N GLU A 437 -5.31 -1.25 5.36
CA GLU A 437 -5.97 -1.22 6.67
C GLU A 437 -6.09 0.20 7.24
N ALA A 438 -5.11 1.08 7.01
CA ALA A 438 -5.16 2.45 7.49
C ALA A 438 -6.32 3.23 6.87
N ILE A 439 -6.68 2.97 5.60
CA ILE A 439 -7.86 3.56 4.95
C ILE A 439 -9.15 3.14 5.67
N GLN A 440 -9.21 1.89 6.12
CA GLN A 440 -10.40 1.35 6.78
C GLN A 440 -10.49 1.86 8.23
N MET A 441 -9.37 1.80 8.97
CA MET A 441 -9.30 2.32 10.34
C MET A 441 -9.53 3.82 10.40
N ALA A 442 -9.14 4.58 9.37
CA ALA A 442 -9.34 6.03 9.33
C ALA A 442 -10.79 6.47 9.56
N LYS A 443 -11.78 5.63 9.20
CA LYS A 443 -13.20 5.94 9.45
C LYS A 443 -13.57 5.87 10.94
N ASP A 444 -12.84 5.07 11.70
CA ASP A 444 -13.10 4.74 13.11
C ASP A 444 -12.21 5.57 14.05
N ILE A 445 -11.36 6.47 13.53
CA ILE A 445 -10.51 7.35 14.34
C ILE A 445 -11.38 8.45 14.95
N ASP A 446 -11.47 8.43 16.28
CA ASP A 446 -12.11 9.46 17.10
C ASP A 446 -11.10 10.41 17.76
N THR A 447 -9.90 9.93 18.07
CA THR A 447 -8.88 10.67 18.82
C THR A 447 -7.55 10.65 18.07
N ILE A 448 -6.89 11.81 17.95
CA ILE A 448 -5.60 11.95 17.28
C ILE A 448 -4.56 12.44 18.28
N LEU A 449 -3.58 11.59 18.59
CA LEU A 449 -2.40 11.98 19.35
C LEU A 449 -1.38 12.59 18.40
N MET A 450 -0.98 13.83 18.66
CA MET A 450 -0.05 14.58 17.82
C MET A 450 1.21 14.88 18.61
N ASP A 451 2.35 14.51 18.03
CA ASP A 451 3.64 14.99 18.53
C ASP A 451 3.75 16.50 18.32
N LYS A 452 4.53 17.17 19.16
CA LYS A 452 4.82 18.59 18.98
C LYS A 452 5.85 18.78 17.87
N THR A 453 7.04 18.21 18.08
CA THR A 453 8.24 18.48 17.27
C THR A 453 8.11 17.82 15.90
N GLY A 454 8.29 18.59 14.81
CA GLY A 454 8.24 18.11 13.43
C GLY A 454 6.83 17.76 12.90
N THR A 455 5.83 17.61 13.78
CA THR A 455 4.43 17.44 13.39
C THR A 455 3.69 18.78 13.40
N LEU A 456 3.56 19.43 14.55
CA LEU A 456 2.91 20.73 14.71
C LEU A 456 3.88 21.89 14.45
N THR A 457 5.16 21.67 14.67
CA THR A 457 6.24 22.61 14.41
C THR A 457 7.10 22.17 13.22
N LYS A 458 7.96 23.06 12.70
CA LYS A 458 8.85 22.75 11.58
C LYS A 458 9.90 21.68 11.94
N GLY A 459 10.19 21.49 13.22
CA GLY A 459 11.20 20.54 13.69
C GLY A 459 12.63 21.03 13.43
N GLN A 460 12.77 22.31 13.11
CA GLN A 460 14.02 23.02 12.88
C GLN A 460 14.08 24.15 13.90
N PRO A 461 14.60 23.88 15.11
CA PRO A 461 14.74 24.91 16.13
C PRO A 461 15.71 25.99 15.64
N SER A 462 15.40 27.26 15.90
CA SER A 462 16.26 28.40 15.57
C SER A 462 16.48 29.28 16.79
N VAL A 463 17.68 29.84 16.90
CA VAL A 463 18.00 30.82 17.95
C VAL A 463 17.27 32.12 17.62
N ILE A 464 16.41 32.56 18.55
CA ILE A 464 15.72 33.85 18.46
C ILE A 464 16.68 34.95 18.91
N GLU A 465 17.27 34.76 20.10
CA GLU A 465 18.08 35.79 20.76
C GLU A 465 18.97 35.16 21.84
N HIS A 466 20.13 35.77 22.10
CA HIS A 466 20.99 35.46 23.24
C HIS A 466 21.50 36.75 23.88
N ASN A 467 21.92 36.68 25.15
CA ASN A 467 22.54 37.81 25.86
C ASN A 467 24.03 37.58 26.17
N LEU A 468 24.64 36.60 25.51
CA LEU A 468 26.05 36.23 25.64
C LEU A 468 26.94 37.13 24.76
N ASP A 469 28.17 37.38 25.19
CA ASP A 469 29.21 38.01 24.38
C ASP A 469 29.70 37.07 23.25
N ASP A 470 30.19 37.64 22.15
CA ASP A 470 30.62 36.90 20.96
C ASP A 470 31.69 35.85 21.26
N GLU A 471 32.62 36.13 22.19
CA GLU A 471 33.68 35.19 22.57
C GLU A 471 33.09 33.98 23.31
N THR A 472 32.22 34.21 24.30
CA THR A 472 31.52 33.14 25.02
C THR A 472 30.60 32.33 24.09
N PHE A 473 29.86 32.99 23.21
CA PHE A 473 28.97 32.30 22.27
C PHE A 473 29.74 31.39 21.31
N LEU A 474 30.92 31.83 20.84
CA LEU A 474 31.77 31.02 19.98
C LEU A 474 32.32 29.79 20.71
N ILE A 475 32.73 29.91 21.98
CA ILE A 475 33.14 28.77 22.81
C ILE A 475 32.00 27.75 22.95
N ILE A 476 30.78 28.21 23.21
CA ILE A 476 29.59 27.36 23.34
C ILE A 476 29.30 26.63 22.03
N SER A 477 29.34 27.33 20.90
CA SER A 477 29.10 26.73 19.58
C SER A 477 30.09 25.60 19.29
N GLU A 478 31.35 25.74 19.71
CA GLU A 478 32.37 24.71 19.50
C GLU A 478 32.18 23.51 20.44
N ILE A 479 31.68 23.72 21.65
CA ILE A 479 31.25 22.63 22.54
C ILE A 479 30.05 21.89 21.92
N GLU A 480 29.04 22.63 21.46
CA GLU A 480 27.78 22.10 20.90
C GLU A 480 27.94 21.41 19.54
N LYS A 481 29.00 21.69 18.77
CA LYS A 481 29.36 20.93 17.55
C LYS A 481 29.49 19.43 17.78
N ASN A 482 29.80 19.02 19.01
CA ASN A 482 29.98 17.63 19.38
C ASN A 482 28.68 16.96 19.85
N SER A 483 27.57 17.72 19.96
CA SER A 483 26.26 17.24 20.34
C SER A 483 25.43 16.91 19.10
N THR A 484 24.70 15.79 19.15
CA THR A 484 23.75 15.41 18.08
C THR A 484 22.37 16.04 18.27
N HIS A 485 22.16 16.77 19.37
CA HIS A 485 20.88 17.33 19.74
C HIS A 485 20.41 18.42 18.75
N PRO A 486 19.13 18.47 18.33
CA PRO A 486 18.64 19.50 17.41
C PRO A 486 18.88 20.94 17.87
N LEU A 487 18.77 21.21 19.18
CA LEU A 487 19.06 22.53 19.75
C LEU A 487 20.55 22.93 19.61
N ALA A 488 21.46 21.96 19.66
CA ALA A 488 22.90 22.20 19.50
C ALA A 488 23.21 22.67 18.07
N LYS A 489 22.60 22.00 17.08
CA LYS A 489 22.70 22.41 15.67
C LYS A 489 22.23 23.84 15.44
N ALA A 490 21.11 24.22 16.06
CA ALA A 490 20.58 25.58 15.97
C ALA A 490 21.58 26.64 16.48
N ILE A 491 22.30 26.36 17.58
CA ILE A 491 23.33 27.25 18.13
C ILE A 491 24.53 27.35 17.18
N VAL A 492 24.98 26.21 16.63
CA VAL A 492 26.11 26.13 15.70
C VAL A 492 25.80 26.86 14.39
N GLU A 493 24.61 26.68 13.83
CA GLU A 493 24.15 27.37 12.62
C GLU A 493 24.09 28.89 12.86
N TYR A 494 23.49 29.32 13.98
CA TYR A 494 23.43 30.74 14.33
C TYR A 494 24.83 31.36 14.47
N ALA A 495 25.77 30.66 15.12
CA ALA A 495 27.16 31.11 15.25
C ALA A 495 27.87 31.24 13.90
N HIS A 496 27.64 30.29 12.98
CA HIS A 496 28.23 30.32 11.64
C HIS A 496 27.75 31.52 10.80
N GLU A 497 26.49 31.95 10.99
CA GLU A 497 25.91 33.08 10.26
C GLU A 497 26.34 34.45 10.83
N HIS A 498 26.51 34.55 12.15
CA HIS A 498 26.67 35.84 12.84
C HIS A 498 28.09 36.11 13.35
N ILE A 499 28.93 35.09 13.53
CA ILE A 499 30.27 35.22 14.13
C ILE A 499 31.34 34.70 13.17
N LYS A 500 32.47 35.43 13.07
CA LYS A 500 33.62 34.99 12.25
C LYS A 500 34.24 33.72 12.85
N ASN A 501 34.35 32.68 12.01
CA ASN A 501 35.00 31.41 12.36
C ASN A 501 36.39 31.64 12.97
N GLN A 502 36.55 31.25 14.23
CA GLN A 502 37.82 31.05 14.89
C GLN A 502 37.88 29.59 15.36
N ASN A 503 38.99 28.91 15.07
CA ASN A 503 39.13 27.51 15.41
C ASN A 503 39.56 27.40 16.88
N ILE A 504 38.61 27.16 17.78
CA ILE A 504 38.88 26.93 19.20
C ILE A 504 39.02 25.42 19.42
N LYS A 505 40.00 25.00 20.22
CA LYS A 505 40.14 23.61 20.64
C LYS A 505 39.59 23.45 22.05
N ILE A 506 38.54 22.66 22.20
CA ILE A 506 37.96 22.27 23.48
C ILE A 506 38.74 21.08 24.06
N GLU A 507 38.99 21.08 25.37
CA GLU A 507 39.85 20.10 26.04
C GLU A 507 39.07 18.84 26.42
N GLU A 508 37.93 19.00 27.08
CA GLU A 508 37.07 17.92 27.55
C GLU A 508 35.61 18.26 27.30
N ILE A 509 34.81 17.25 26.92
CA ILE A 509 33.38 17.36 26.68
C ILE A 509 32.67 16.19 27.34
N GLN A 510 31.57 16.48 28.04
CA GLN A 510 30.73 15.49 28.68
C GLN A 510 29.26 15.84 28.48
N GLU A 511 28.50 14.93 27.87
CA GLU A 511 27.05 15.07 27.72
C GLU A 511 26.33 14.47 28.93
N ILE A 512 25.35 15.18 29.47
CA ILE A 512 24.53 14.76 30.60
C ILE A 512 23.09 14.58 30.11
N THR A 513 22.70 13.32 29.94
CA THR A 513 21.40 12.94 29.38
C THR A 513 20.24 13.64 30.09
N GLY A 514 19.42 14.35 29.32
CA GLY A 514 18.23 15.04 29.81
C GLY A 514 18.46 16.38 30.52
N MET A 515 19.72 16.80 30.71
CA MET A 515 20.08 18.08 31.35
C MET A 515 20.87 19.02 30.43
N GLY A 516 21.91 18.56 29.73
CA GLY A 516 22.71 19.42 28.85
C GLY A 516 24.11 18.86 28.55
N ILE A 517 25.03 19.73 28.12
CA ILE A 517 26.42 19.42 27.80
C ILE A 517 27.37 20.28 28.63
N VAL A 518 28.52 19.70 28.99
CA VAL A 518 29.60 20.36 29.72
C VAL A 518 30.85 20.33 28.87
N GLY A 519 31.55 21.46 28.79
CA GLY A 519 32.84 21.56 28.10
C GLY A 519 33.88 22.35 28.88
N THR A 520 35.16 22.01 28.72
CA THR A 520 36.29 22.70 29.37
C THR A 520 37.14 23.44 28.34
N TYR A 521 37.39 24.74 28.58
CA TYR A 521 38.25 25.58 27.75
C TYR A 521 39.12 26.49 28.62
N LYS A 522 40.46 26.44 28.45
CA LYS A 522 41.44 27.24 29.21
C LYS A 522 41.19 27.19 30.74
N ASN A 523 41.06 25.99 31.30
CA ASN A 523 40.73 25.74 32.72
C ASN A 523 39.37 26.29 33.21
N ASN A 524 38.48 26.75 32.33
CA ASN A 524 37.12 27.14 32.70
C ASN A 524 36.12 26.08 32.26
N LYS A 525 35.22 25.71 33.18
CA LYS A 525 34.15 24.73 32.94
C LYS A 525 32.88 25.46 32.53
N TYR A 526 32.39 25.16 31.33
CA TYR A 526 31.14 25.66 30.78
C TYR A 526 30.05 24.59 30.87
N TYR A 527 28.88 24.94 31.38
CA TYR A 527 27.68 24.10 31.32
C TYR A 527 26.63 24.80 30.48
N ILE A 528 26.08 24.08 29.51
CA ILE A 528 25.08 24.53 28.54
C ILE A 528 23.92 23.55 28.63
N GLY A 529 22.78 23.99 29.13
CA GLY A 529 21.66 23.07 29.34
C GLY A 529 20.42 23.70 29.92
N LYS A 530 19.56 22.87 30.48
CA LYS A 530 18.35 23.32 31.16
C LYS A 530 18.70 24.26 32.32
N PRO A 531 17.93 25.35 32.53
CA PRO A 531 18.16 26.30 33.61
C PRO A 531 18.03 25.64 34.98
N ARG A 532 18.90 26.02 35.92
CA ARG A 532 18.86 25.54 37.30
C ARG A 532 17.63 26.06 38.06
N ASP A 533 17.22 27.29 37.77
CA ASP A 533 15.95 27.88 38.23
C ASP A 533 15.17 28.43 37.02
N ALA A 534 13.94 27.96 36.85
CA ALA A 534 13.07 28.36 35.74
C ALA A 534 12.38 29.72 35.96
N LYS A 535 12.37 30.26 37.19
CA LYS A 535 11.65 31.49 37.53
C LYS A 535 12.05 32.73 36.71
N PRO A 536 13.35 33.01 36.46
CA PRO A 536 13.76 34.22 35.72
C PRO A 536 13.32 34.21 34.25
N TYR A 537 13.08 33.02 33.69
CA TYR A 537 12.84 32.81 32.27
C TYR A 537 11.37 32.52 31.95
N GLN A 538 10.48 32.80 32.89
CA GLN A 538 9.10 32.36 32.85
C GLN A 538 8.31 32.97 31.67
N GLU A 539 8.54 34.24 31.35
CA GLU A 539 7.89 34.95 30.25
C GLU A 539 8.26 34.35 28.87
N PHE A 540 9.52 33.97 28.69
CA PHE A 540 10.00 33.33 27.47
C PHE A 540 9.41 31.93 27.30
N MET A 541 9.36 31.14 28.38
CA MET A 541 8.75 29.81 28.35
C MET A 541 7.24 29.86 28.08
N GLU A 542 6.53 30.87 28.59
CA GLU A 542 5.11 31.11 28.30
C GLU A 542 4.87 31.51 26.83
N SER A 543 5.90 32.04 26.16
CA SER A 543 5.87 32.36 24.72
C SER A 543 6.16 31.15 23.81
N ALA A 544 6.28 29.96 24.39
CA ALA A 544 6.68 28.70 23.74
C ALA A 544 8.17 28.64 23.31
N GLU A 545 9.03 29.36 24.00
CA GLU A 545 10.47 29.33 23.76
C GLU A 545 11.16 28.37 24.72
N THR A 546 12.21 27.72 24.23
CA THR A 546 13.13 26.90 25.01
C THR A 546 14.31 27.79 25.41
N VAL A 547 14.58 27.84 26.71
CA VAL A 547 15.70 28.62 27.25
C VAL A 547 16.81 27.66 27.66
N ILE A 548 18.02 27.92 27.15
CA ILE A 548 19.25 27.23 27.53
C ILE A 548 20.06 28.19 28.39
N GLU A 549 20.38 27.77 29.61
CA GLU A 549 21.21 28.52 30.54
C GLU A 549 22.67 28.15 30.33
N VAL A 550 23.53 29.16 30.35
CA VAL A 550 24.97 29.02 30.22
C VAL A 550 25.64 29.46 31.50
N SER A 551 26.45 28.59 32.09
CA SER A 551 27.25 28.91 33.26
C SER A 551 28.74 28.63 33.04
N LYS A 552 29.60 29.48 33.61
CA LYS A 552 31.06 29.36 33.61
C LYS A 552 31.53 29.26 35.06
N ASN A 553 32.18 28.15 35.41
CA ASN A 553 32.62 27.84 36.78
C ASN A 553 31.47 28.04 37.81
N GLU A 554 30.29 27.51 37.48
CA GLU A 554 29.04 27.59 38.28
C GLU A 554 28.36 28.97 38.37
N ASN A 555 28.94 30.03 37.79
CA ASN A 555 28.30 31.33 37.68
C ASN A 555 27.55 31.45 36.36
N ILE A 556 26.29 31.92 36.39
CA ILE A 556 25.47 32.13 35.19
C ILE A 556 26.06 33.30 34.40
N VAL A 557 26.38 33.06 33.13
CA VAL A 557 26.96 34.06 32.20
C VAL A 557 25.89 34.61 31.27
N GLY A 558 24.87 33.82 30.96
CA GLY A 558 23.78 34.23 30.10
C GLY A 558 22.85 33.08 29.74
N TYR A 559 22.02 33.32 28.74
CA TYR A 559 21.04 32.38 28.22
C TYR A 559 20.89 32.51 26.70
N ILE A 560 20.37 31.45 26.10
CA ILE A 560 20.04 31.37 24.67
C ILE A 560 18.56 31.00 24.56
N ARG A 561 17.79 31.79 23.79
CA ARG A 561 16.38 31.56 23.50
C ARG A 561 16.27 30.88 22.15
N ILE A 562 15.65 29.70 22.14
CA ILE A 562 15.44 28.90 20.93
C ILE A 562 13.95 28.62 20.81
N ALA A 563 13.37 28.80 19.63
CA ALA A 563 12.02 28.35 19.36
C ALA A 563 11.98 27.43 18.15
N ASP A 564 10.97 26.58 18.13
CA ASP A 564 10.61 25.81 16.95
C ASP A 564 9.31 26.40 16.41
N GLU A 565 9.39 26.98 15.21
CA GLU A 565 8.26 27.67 14.61
C GLU A 565 7.10 26.69 14.33
N ILE A 566 5.89 27.13 14.65
CA ILE A 566 4.66 26.39 14.34
C ILE A 566 4.49 26.40 12.81
N LYS A 567 4.09 25.27 12.22
CA LYS A 567 3.80 25.23 10.78
C LYS A 567 2.61 26.13 10.46
N SER A 568 2.66 26.80 9.32
CA SER A 568 1.62 27.73 8.88
C SER A 568 0.24 27.08 8.73
N ASP A 569 0.21 25.79 8.38
CA ASP A 569 -1.00 24.99 8.16
C ASP A 569 -1.53 24.29 9.43
N ALA A 570 -0.74 24.25 10.52
CA ALA A 570 -1.08 23.50 11.72
C ALA A 570 -2.41 23.98 12.35
N ILE A 571 -2.62 25.31 12.42
CA ILE A 571 -3.83 25.90 13.03
C ILE A 571 -5.09 25.50 12.22
N GLU A 572 -5.01 25.58 10.89
CA GLU A 572 -6.13 25.21 10.02
C GLU A 572 -6.40 23.70 10.06
N ALA A 573 -5.35 22.87 10.11
CA ALA A 573 -5.46 21.43 10.22
C ALA A 573 -6.19 21.01 11.50
N ILE A 574 -5.78 21.55 12.66
CA ILE A 574 -6.44 21.28 13.95
C ILE A 574 -7.91 21.69 13.93
N LYS A 575 -8.24 22.84 13.33
CA LYS A 575 -9.61 23.30 13.19
C LYS A 575 -10.46 22.31 12.38
N LYS A 576 -9.97 21.87 11.21
CA LYS A 576 -10.66 20.88 10.37
C LYS A 576 -10.85 19.54 11.08
N LEU A 577 -9.84 19.06 11.81
CA LEU A 577 -9.96 17.81 12.58
C LEU A 577 -11.09 17.88 13.62
N LYS A 578 -11.22 19.02 14.32
CA LYS A 578 -12.32 19.24 15.26
C LYS A 578 -13.68 19.32 14.56
N GLU A 579 -13.76 19.96 13.40
CA GLU A 579 -14.99 20.02 12.58
C GLU A 579 -15.42 18.62 12.10
N MET A 580 -14.47 17.70 11.89
CA MET A 580 -14.71 16.30 11.60
C MET A 580 -15.11 15.46 12.82
N GLY A 581 -15.19 16.07 14.01
CA GLY A 581 -15.54 15.39 15.26
C GLY A 581 -14.39 14.62 15.92
N MET A 582 -13.15 14.82 15.48
CA MET A 582 -11.98 14.17 16.06
C MET A 582 -11.41 15.01 17.22
N GLU A 583 -10.94 14.37 18.30
CA GLU A 583 -10.27 15.03 19.43
C GLU A 583 -8.74 15.06 19.22
N PRO A 584 -8.14 16.21 18.86
CA PRO A 584 -6.69 16.35 18.80
C PRO A 584 -6.12 16.52 20.21
N ILE A 585 -5.08 15.74 20.54
CA ILE A 585 -4.36 15.76 21.80
C ILE A 585 -2.87 15.92 21.50
N MET A 586 -2.22 16.89 22.13
CA MET A 586 -0.78 17.06 22.00
C MET A 586 -0.04 16.17 23.02
N VAL A 587 0.99 15.47 22.57
CA VAL A 587 1.83 14.59 23.39
C VAL A 587 3.28 15.00 23.15
N THR A 588 4.04 15.33 24.20
CA THR A 588 5.42 15.80 24.04
C THR A 588 6.30 15.51 25.26
N GLY A 589 7.60 15.34 25.03
CA GLY A 589 8.63 15.28 26.08
C GLY A 589 9.03 16.64 26.63
N ASP A 590 8.56 17.72 26.02
CA ASP A 590 8.83 19.09 26.46
C ASP A 590 8.19 19.41 27.80
N ASN A 591 8.66 20.51 28.40
CA ASN A 591 8.09 21.02 29.64
C ASN A 591 6.62 21.44 29.43
N GLU A 592 5.83 21.32 30.51
CA GLU A 592 4.39 21.57 30.47
C GLU A 592 4.02 22.99 30.05
N LYS A 593 4.80 24.01 30.44
CA LYS A 593 4.51 25.41 30.12
C LYS A 593 4.67 25.67 28.62
N THR A 594 5.78 25.25 28.03
CA THR A 594 6.06 25.34 26.60
C THR A 594 5.02 24.56 25.79
N ALA A 595 4.69 23.33 26.21
CA ALA A 595 3.67 22.51 25.55
C ALA A 595 2.29 23.17 25.56
N ARG A 596 1.86 23.72 26.70
CA ARG A 596 0.57 24.45 26.82
C ARG A 596 0.56 25.73 25.99
N ALA A 597 1.69 26.44 25.90
CA ALA A 597 1.81 27.63 25.08
C ALA A 597 1.62 27.32 23.58
N VAL A 598 2.29 26.28 23.07
CA VAL A 598 2.09 25.80 21.69
C VAL A 598 0.65 25.35 21.49
N ALA A 599 0.11 24.52 22.40
CA ALA A 599 -1.25 24.00 22.30
C ALA A 599 -2.29 25.12 22.24
N LYS A 600 -2.13 26.19 23.03
CA LYS A 600 -2.99 27.37 22.99
C LYS A 600 -2.92 28.10 21.65
N LYS A 601 -1.73 28.22 21.05
CA LYS A 601 -1.55 28.85 19.73
C LYS A 601 -2.21 28.05 18.60
N VAL A 602 -2.11 26.71 18.63
CA VAL A 602 -2.72 25.84 17.60
C VAL A 602 -4.17 25.44 17.90
N GLY A 603 -4.68 25.79 19.09
CA GLY A 603 -6.05 25.51 19.50
C GLY A 603 -6.28 24.08 20.00
N ILE A 604 -5.30 23.39 20.58
CA ILE A 604 -5.46 22.08 21.22
C ILE A 604 -5.80 22.25 22.71
N ASN A 605 -6.82 21.53 23.19
CA ASN A 605 -7.31 21.66 24.57
C ASN A 605 -6.59 20.71 25.55
N LYS A 606 -6.20 19.53 25.09
CA LYS A 606 -5.65 18.45 25.91
C LYS A 606 -4.19 18.22 25.56
N VAL A 607 -3.33 18.28 26.57
CA VAL A 607 -1.88 18.22 26.43
C VAL A 607 -1.32 17.28 27.48
N PHE A 608 -0.47 16.36 27.05
CA PHE A 608 0.38 15.56 27.91
C PHE A 608 1.84 15.95 27.64
N ALA A 609 2.52 16.44 28.68
CA ALA A 609 3.88 16.97 28.61
C ALA A 609 4.81 16.22 29.59
N ASN A 610 6.11 16.43 29.49
CA ASN A 610 7.15 15.74 30.27
C ASN A 610 7.10 14.21 30.15
N ILE A 611 6.73 13.67 29.00
CA ILE A 611 6.59 12.23 28.80
C ILE A 611 7.87 11.65 28.19
N SER A 612 8.34 10.52 28.70
CA SER A 612 9.39 9.73 28.05
C SER A 612 8.83 8.93 26.85
N PRO A 613 9.66 8.54 25.88
CA PRO A 613 9.32 7.50 24.91
C PRO A 613 8.92 6.20 25.62
#